data_AF-A0A8T5NHP1-F1
#
_entry.id   AF-A0A8T5NHP1-F1
#
_cell.length_a   1.000
_cell.length_b   1.000
_cell.length_c   1.000
_cell.angle_alpha   90.00
_cell.angle_beta   90.00
_cell.angle_gamma   90.00
#
_symmetry.space_group_name_H-M   'P 1'
#
loop_
_entity.id
_entity.type
_entity.pdbx_description
1 polymer ?
#
loop_
_entity_poly.entity_id
_entity_poly.type
_entity_poly.pdbx_seq_one_letter_code
_entity_poly.pdbx_strand_id
1 'polypeptide(L)'
;FAVLTLLTGSIWGKSAWNAYWASWDVRLNTSLVLLLIYLAYLMVRQAVEEPEKRARLSAVMGIVGFISVPISFLSVRFYARLHPCVVPPCPSGGGGGIGLEVLPFLLINFAAFFLLAASLMLMRIENEKMKENINELKRAKNL
;
A
#
# COMPACT_ATOMS: atom_id res chain seq x y z
N PHE A 1 -6.69 3.86 5.04
CA PHE A 1 -6.85 2.75 4.08
C PHE A 1 -6.54 1.40 4.72
N ALA A 2 -5.28 1.02 4.96
CA ALA A 2 -4.91 -0.33 5.41
C ALA A 2 -5.63 -0.82 6.69
N VAL A 3 -5.80 0.06 7.70
CA VAL A 3 -6.60 -0.26 8.90
C VAL A 3 -8.05 -0.59 8.54
N LEU A 4 -8.68 0.24 7.70
CA LEU A 4 -10.05 0.00 7.24
C LEU A 4 -10.13 -1.31 6.46
N THR A 5 -9.17 -1.60 5.58
CA THR A 5 -9.12 -2.85 4.82
C THR A 5 -9.05 -4.08 5.73
N LEU A 6 -8.24 -4.04 6.80
CA LEU A 6 -8.17 -5.14 7.78
C LEU A 6 -9.48 -5.28 8.55
N LEU A 7 -10.09 -4.17 8.99
CA LEU A 7 -11.34 -4.19 9.73
C LEU A 7 -12.50 -4.71 8.86
N THR A 8 -12.69 -4.14 7.67
CA THR A 8 -13.76 -4.57 6.76
C THR A 8 -13.52 -5.99 6.24
N GLY A 9 -12.26 -6.37 6.00
CA GLY A 9 -11.90 -7.75 5.67
C GLY A 9 -12.23 -8.73 6.79
N SER A 10 -11.95 -8.38 8.05
CA SER A 10 -12.30 -9.21 9.21
C SER A 10 -13.82 -9.35 9.38
N ILE A 11 -14.57 -8.25 9.20
CA ILE A 11 -16.04 -8.26 9.25
C ILE A 11 -16.61 -9.14 8.14
N TRP A 12 -16.08 -9.04 6.93
CA TRP A 12 -16.49 -9.88 5.80
C TRP A 12 -16.18 -11.37 6.06
N GLY A 13 -15.04 -11.67 6.69
CA GLY A 13 -14.66 -13.03 7.09
C GLY A 13 -15.70 -13.69 7.99
N LYS A 14 -16.35 -12.93 8.89
CA LYS A 14 -17.45 -13.45 9.72
C LYS A 14 -18.64 -13.92 8.88
N SER A 15 -18.98 -13.20 7.82
CA SER A 15 -20.08 -13.56 6.92
C SER A 15 -19.73 -14.77 6.05
N ALA A 16 -18.53 -14.81 5.48
CA ALA A 16 -18.11 -15.87 4.56
C ALA A 16 -17.71 -17.18 5.25
N TRP A 17 -17.03 -17.11 6.39
CA TRP A 17 -16.36 -18.25 7.04
C TRP A 17 -16.75 -18.44 8.51
N ASN A 18 -17.75 -17.70 9.01
CA ASN A 18 -18.18 -17.70 10.41
C ASN A 18 -17.10 -17.30 11.45
N ALA A 19 -15.98 -16.72 11.01
CA ALA A 19 -14.88 -16.28 11.85
C ALA A 19 -14.35 -14.91 11.42
N TYR A 20 -14.15 -13.97 12.36
CA TYR A 20 -13.58 -12.65 12.06
C TYR A 20 -12.12 -12.71 11.63
N TRP A 21 -11.38 -13.68 12.16
CA TRP A 21 -9.97 -13.91 11.85
C TRP A 21 -9.71 -15.40 11.92
N ALA A 22 -9.63 -16.08 10.77
CA ALA A 22 -9.18 -17.45 10.78
C ALA A 22 -7.70 -17.49 11.14
N SER A 23 -7.32 -18.26 12.16
CA SER A 23 -5.95 -18.28 12.72
C SER A 23 -4.85 -18.62 11.69
N TRP A 24 -5.25 -19.14 10.53
CA TRP A 24 -4.37 -19.56 9.44
C TRP A 24 -4.67 -18.83 8.12
N ASP A 25 -5.35 -17.68 8.15
CA ASP A 25 -5.56 -16.88 6.94
C ASP A 25 -4.31 -16.08 6.59
N VAL A 26 -3.58 -16.57 5.59
CA VAL A 26 -2.35 -15.95 5.09
C VAL A 26 -2.62 -14.55 4.52
N ARG A 27 -3.83 -14.24 4.03
CA ARG A 27 -4.15 -12.91 3.45
C ARG A 27 -4.31 -11.83 4.52
N LEU A 28 -5.09 -12.11 5.57
CA LEU A 28 -5.25 -11.15 6.68
C LEU A 28 -3.92 -10.97 7.42
N ASN A 29 -3.17 -12.06 7.64
CA ASN A 29 -1.86 -12.00 8.28
C ASN A 29 -0.84 -11.20 7.46
N THR A 30 -0.75 -11.43 6.13
CA THR A 30 0.18 -10.66 5.28
C THR A 30 -0.23 -9.19 5.16
N SER A 31 -1.53 -8.90 5.16
CA SER A 31 -2.05 -7.53 5.19
C SER A 31 -1.76 -6.82 6.52
N LEU A 32 -1.81 -7.55 7.64
CA LEU A 32 -1.43 -7.05 8.96
C LEU A 32 0.07 -6.75 9.02
N VAL A 33 0.91 -7.67 8.53
CA VAL A 33 2.37 -7.44 8.44
C VAL A 33 2.67 -6.20 7.59
N LEU A 34 2.00 -6.03 6.45
CA LEU A 34 2.14 -4.84 5.62
C LEU A 34 1.75 -3.56 6.36
N LEU A 35 0.65 -3.58 7.14
CA LEU A 35 0.26 -2.45 7.99
C LEU A 35 1.34 -2.13 9.03
N LEU A 36 1.89 -3.14 9.72
CA LEU A 36 2.92 -2.95 10.73
C LEU A 36 4.22 -2.40 10.13
N ILE A 37 4.63 -2.88 8.96
CA ILE A 37 5.76 -2.33 8.21
C ILE A 37 5.52 -0.86 7.87
N TYR A 38 4.32 -0.51 7.43
CA TYR A 38 3.96 0.88 7.12
C TYR A 38 4.01 1.78 8.36
N LEU A 39 3.48 1.31 9.49
CA LEU A 39 3.56 2.04 10.77
C LEU A 39 5.01 2.21 11.22
N ALA A 40 5.82 1.15 11.16
CA ALA A 40 7.24 1.22 11.49
C ALA A 40 7.98 2.23 10.61
N TYR A 41 7.69 2.27 9.29
CA TYR A 41 8.23 3.27 8.38
C TYR A 41 7.89 4.70 8.83
N LEU A 42 6.63 4.98 9.17
CA LEU A 42 6.22 6.30 9.64
C LEU A 42 6.90 6.67 10.96
N MET A 43 7.00 5.73 11.90
CA MET A 43 7.68 5.93 13.18
C MET A 43 9.14 6.31 12.99
N VAL A 44 9.89 5.60 12.14
CA VAL A 44 11.29 5.94 11.85
C VAL A 44 11.41 7.29 11.15
N ARG A 45 10.48 7.61 10.24
CA ARG A 45 10.49 8.91 9.56
C ARG A 45 10.24 10.07 10.52
N GLN A 46 9.51 9.85 11.60
CA GLN A 46 9.22 10.88 12.61
C GLN A 46 10.26 10.93 13.74
N ALA A 47 10.78 9.79 14.18
CA ALA A 47 11.67 9.70 15.33
C ALA A 47 13.12 10.13 15.05
N VAL A 48 13.57 10.10 13.80
CA VAL A 48 14.95 10.46 13.43
C VAL A 48 15.02 11.95 13.05
N GLU A 49 15.71 12.73 13.87
CA GLU A 49 15.87 14.17 13.68
C GLU A 49 16.85 14.51 12.54
N GLU A 50 17.98 13.81 12.51
CA GLU A 50 19.05 14.04 11.53
C GLU A 50 18.56 13.72 10.10
N PRO A 51 18.53 14.70 9.17
CA PRO A 51 17.88 14.56 7.87
C PRO A 51 18.45 13.42 7.02
N GLU A 52 19.77 13.29 6.95
CA GLU A 52 20.44 12.28 6.13
C GLU A 52 20.23 10.87 6.67
N LYS A 53 20.39 10.70 7.98
CA LYS A 53 20.15 9.42 8.67
C LYS A 53 18.70 8.98 8.53
N ARG A 54 17.75 9.92 8.69
CA ARG A 54 16.33 9.67 8.47
C ARG A 54 16.07 9.20 7.05
N ALA A 55 16.65 9.86 6.05
CA ALA A 55 16.49 9.49 4.65
C ALA A 55 17.00 8.07 4.38
N ARG A 56 18.21 7.74 4.87
CA ARG A 56 18.82 6.42 4.68
C ARG A 56 18.03 5.30 5.35
N LEU A 57 17.67 5.46 6.64
CA LEU A 57 16.92 4.45 7.38
C LEU A 57 15.52 4.24 6.79
N SER A 58 14.85 5.33 6.39
CA SER A 58 13.54 5.23 5.72
C SER A 58 13.65 4.48 4.39
N ALA A 59 14.67 4.77 3.59
CA ALA A 59 14.87 4.11 2.29
C ALA A 59 15.09 2.60 2.45
N VAL A 60 15.96 2.20 3.39
CA VAL A 60 16.21 0.78 3.68
C VAL A 60 14.92 0.08 4.12
N MET A 61 14.17 0.66 5.06
CA MET A 61 12.91 0.05 5.49
C MET A 61 11.86 0.02 4.38
N GLY A 62 11.83 1.02 3.49
CA GLY A 62 10.96 1.00 2.32
C GLY A 62 11.28 -0.15 1.37
N ILE A 63 12.57 -0.38 1.08
CA ILE A 63 13.02 -1.47 0.20
C ILE A 63 12.73 -2.83 0.83
N VAL A 64 13.06 -3.03 2.11
CA VAL A 64 12.78 -4.28 2.82
C VAL A 64 11.27 -4.50 2.94
N GLY A 65 10.52 -3.44 3.24
CA GLY A 65 9.07 -3.47 3.33
C GLY A 65 8.38 -3.83 2.01
N PHE A 66 8.97 -3.45 0.87
CA PHE A 66 8.44 -3.78 -0.45
C PHE A 66 8.36 -5.30 -0.68
N ILE A 67 9.20 -6.10 -0.02
CA ILE A 67 9.15 -7.58 -0.09
C ILE A 67 7.79 -8.12 0.40
N SER A 68 7.08 -7.39 1.27
CA SER A 68 5.73 -7.77 1.71
C SER A 68 4.69 -7.74 0.58
N VAL A 69 4.92 -6.96 -0.48
CA VAL A 69 4.01 -6.84 -1.64
C VAL A 69 3.92 -8.14 -2.44
N PRO A 70 5.02 -8.73 -2.97
CA PRO A 70 4.94 -10.01 -3.65
C PRO A 70 4.46 -11.13 -2.71
N ILE A 71 4.81 -11.11 -1.42
CA ILE A 71 4.30 -12.09 -0.45
C ILE A 71 2.78 -11.99 -0.32
N SER A 72 2.23 -10.77 -0.18
CA SER A 72 0.79 -10.51 -0.12
C SER A 72 0.09 -10.99 -1.39
N PHE A 73 0.66 -10.70 -2.57
CA PHE A 73 0.12 -11.18 -3.85
C PHE A 73 0.11 -12.70 -3.96
N LEU A 74 1.22 -13.34 -3.59
CA LEU A 74 1.38 -14.79 -3.63
C LEU A 74 0.49 -15.51 -2.60
N SER A 75 0.10 -14.83 -1.51
CA SER A 75 -0.79 -15.40 -0.48
C SER A 75 -2.10 -15.93 -1.06
N VAL A 76 -2.66 -15.23 -2.06
CA VAL A 76 -3.92 -15.59 -2.71
C VAL A 76 -3.76 -16.85 -3.57
N ARG A 77 -2.58 -17.04 -4.16
CA ARG A 77 -2.29 -18.13 -5.10
C ARG A 77 -1.89 -19.42 -4.39
N PHE A 78 -1.07 -19.34 -3.34
CA PHE A 78 -0.61 -20.52 -2.62
C PHE A 78 -1.62 -21.03 -1.58
N TYR A 79 -2.50 -20.16 -1.08
CA TYR A 79 -3.49 -20.50 -0.05
C TYR A 79 -4.93 -20.45 -0.59
N ALA A 80 -5.16 -21.14 -1.71
CA ALA A 80 -6.46 -21.26 -2.38
C ALA A 80 -7.43 -22.26 -1.71
N ARG A 81 -7.37 -22.43 -0.37
CA ARG A 81 -8.27 -23.36 0.35
C ARG A 81 -9.71 -22.85 0.49
N LEU A 82 -9.89 -21.53 0.51
CA LEU A 82 -11.19 -20.89 0.79
C LEU A 82 -11.72 -20.05 -0.39
N HIS A 83 -10.90 -19.64 -1.36
CA HIS A 83 -11.37 -18.73 -2.42
C HIS A 83 -11.26 -19.35 -3.81
N PRO A 84 -12.31 -19.23 -4.65
CA PRO A 84 -12.21 -19.58 -6.06
C PRO A 84 -11.22 -18.65 -6.76
N CYS A 85 -10.30 -19.24 -7.52
CA CYS A 85 -9.39 -18.50 -8.38
C CYS A 85 -10.17 -17.96 -9.59
N VAL A 86 -9.92 -16.72 -9.98
CA VAL A 86 -10.62 -16.04 -11.10
C VAL A 86 -9.68 -15.62 -12.23
N VAL A 87 -8.36 -15.58 -11.97
CA VAL A 87 -7.34 -15.16 -12.95
C VAL A 87 -6.35 -16.32 -13.17
N PRO A 88 -6.27 -16.88 -14.40
CA PRO A 88 -5.37 -17.98 -14.72
C PRO A 88 -3.88 -17.64 -14.49
N PRO A 89 -3.00 -18.64 -14.22
CA PRO A 89 -3.27 -20.06 -14.12
C PRO A 89 -3.83 -20.45 -12.74
N CYS A 90 -4.98 -21.13 -12.74
CA CYS A 90 -5.65 -21.57 -11.51
C CYS A 90 -5.44 -23.08 -11.32
N PRO A 91 -4.82 -23.54 -10.22
CA PRO A 91 -4.67 -24.97 -9.92
C PRO A 91 -6.01 -25.72 -9.84
N SER A 92 -7.09 -25.00 -9.50
CA SER A 92 -8.44 -25.53 -9.28
C SER A 92 -9.33 -25.55 -10.54
N GLY A 93 -8.80 -25.20 -11.72
CA GLY A 93 -9.53 -25.28 -13.00
C GLY A 93 -10.68 -24.29 -13.24
N GLY A 94 -11.13 -23.55 -12.22
CA GLY A 94 -12.11 -22.48 -12.35
C GLY A 94 -11.43 -21.14 -12.63
N GLY A 95 -11.81 -20.46 -13.71
CA GLY A 95 -11.26 -19.16 -14.08
C GLY A 95 -11.82 -18.69 -15.41
N GLY A 96 -13.11 -18.32 -15.44
CA GLY A 96 -13.66 -17.54 -16.55
C GLY A 96 -12.97 -16.18 -16.53
N GLY A 97 -12.01 -15.98 -17.42
CA GLY A 97 -11.16 -14.78 -17.43
C GLY A 97 -11.97 -13.47 -17.39
N ILE A 98 -11.29 -12.39 -17.04
CA ILE A 98 -11.91 -11.07 -16.96
C ILE A 98 -12.30 -10.64 -18.39
N GLY A 99 -13.60 -10.51 -18.67
CA GLY A 99 -14.10 -10.13 -20.00
C GLY A 99 -13.58 -8.75 -20.42
N LEU A 100 -13.33 -8.55 -21.72
CA LEU A 100 -12.81 -7.27 -22.24
C LEU A 100 -13.70 -6.05 -21.92
N GLU A 101 -14.96 -6.28 -21.54
CA GLU A 101 -15.91 -5.26 -21.09
C GLU A 101 -15.46 -4.51 -19.82
N VAL A 102 -14.63 -5.11 -18.96
CA VAL A 102 -14.11 -4.41 -17.76
C VAL A 102 -12.95 -3.47 -18.08
N LEU A 103 -12.31 -3.63 -19.24
CA LEU A 103 -11.12 -2.89 -19.64
C LEU A 103 -11.33 -1.36 -19.64
N PRO A 104 -12.40 -0.79 -20.22
CA PRO A 104 -12.61 0.66 -20.18
C PRO A 104 -12.72 1.20 -18.76
N PHE A 105 -13.45 0.52 -17.87
CA PHE A 105 -13.55 0.92 -16.47
C PHE A 105 -12.20 0.86 -15.76
N LEU A 106 -11.41 -0.18 -16.02
CA LEU A 106 -10.06 -0.33 -15.48
C LEU A 106 -9.15 0.81 -15.95
N LEU A 107 -9.15 1.13 -17.24
CA LEU A 107 -8.33 2.20 -17.82
C LEU A 107 -8.71 3.57 -17.28
N ILE A 108 -10.01 3.86 -17.14
CA ILE A 108 -10.49 5.12 -16.56
C ILE A 108 -10.06 5.23 -15.09
N ASN A 109 -10.19 4.16 -14.30
CA ASN A 109 -9.75 4.17 -12.90
C ASN A 109 -8.24 4.32 -12.76
N PHE A 110 -7.46 3.63 -13.60
CA PHE A 110 -6.01 3.84 -13.63
C PHE A 110 -5.66 5.27 -14.00
N ALA A 111 -6.25 5.82 -15.07
CA ALA A 111 -6.02 7.20 -15.47
C ALA A 111 -6.35 8.18 -14.34
N ALA A 112 -7.50 8.03 -13.67
CA ALA A 112 -7.89 8.85 -12.54
C ALA A 112 -6.87 8.74 -11.37
N PHE A 113 -6.43 7.54 -11.04
CA PHE A 113 -5.44 7.33 -9.98
C PHE A 113 -4.07 7.93 -10.34
N PHE A 114 -3.61 7.77 -11.58
CA PHE A 114 -2.36 8.37 -12.06
C PHE A 114 -2.42 9.90 -12.07
N LEU A 115 -3.54 10.47 -12.52
CA LEU A 115 -3.76 11.91 -12.49
C LEU A 115 -3.76 12.46 -11.06
N LEU A 116 -4.43 11.77 -10.13
CA LEU A 116 -4.42 12.12 -8.71
C LEU A 116 -3.00 12.01 -8.11
N ALA A 117 -2.27 10.94 -8.41
CA ALA A 117 -0.91 10.75 -7.94
C ALA A 117 0.02 11.84 -8.48
N ALA A 118 -0.10 12.18 -9.78
CA ALA A 118 0.66 13.24 -10.42
C ALA A 118 0.35 14.61 -9.81
N SER A 119 -0.93 14.95 -9.60
CA SER A 119 -1.31 16.23 -9.00
C SER A 119 -0.76 16.37 -7.57
N LEU A 120 -0.89 15.34 -6.74
CA LEU A 120 -0.33 15.33 -5.39
C LEU A 120 1.21 15.44 -5.39
N MET A 121 1.88 14.81 -6.36
CA MET A 121 3.33 14.88 -6.50
C MET A 121 3.78 16.30 -6.90
N LEU A 122 3.10 16.93 -7.86
CA LEU A 122 3.39 18.31 -8.27
C LEU A 122 3.18 19.29 -7.12
N MET A 123 2.05 19.19 -6.42
CA MET A 123 1.79 20.00 -5.21
C MET A 123 2.87 19.81 -4.15
N ARG A 124 3.39 18.58 -3.99
CA ARG A 124 4.48 18.32 -3.04
C ARG A 124 5.78 19.01 -3.43
N ILE A 125 6.14 18.99 -4.72
CA ILE A 125 7.34 19.66 -5.23
C ILE A 125 7.22 21.18 -5.02
N GLU A 126 6.06 21.76 -5.34
CA GLU A 126 5.80 23.19 -5.13
C GLU A 126 5.88 23.57 -3.65
N ASN A 127 5.30 22.77 -2.76
CA ASN A 127 5.39 22.96 -1.31
C ASN A 127 6.84 22.96 -0.80
N GLU A 128 7.71 22.09 -1.32
CA GLU A 128 9.12 22.08 -0.92
C GLU A 128 9.86 23.33 -1.43
N LYS A 129 9.64 23.76 -2.68
CA LYS A 129 10.21 25.02 -3.21
C LYS A 129 9.77 26.23 -2.38
N MET A 130 8.50 26.29 -1.99
CA MET A 130 8.00 27.37 -1.15
C MET A 130 8.66 27.39 0.24
N LYS A 131 8.91 26.22 0.85
CA LYS A 131 9.63 26.13 2.13
C LYS A 131 11.09 26.57 2.01
N GLU A 132 11.77 26.21 0.92
CA GLU A 132 13.13 26.65 0.64
C GLU A 132 13.20 28.18 0.52
N ASN A 133 12.32 28.78 -0.29
CA ASN A 133 12.24 30.24 -0.43
C ASN A 133 12.00 30.95 0.91
N ILE A 134 11.09 30.43 1.75
CA ILE A 134 10.83 31.00 3.09
C ILE A 134 12.08 30.90 3.97
N ASN A 135 12.82 29.78 3.92
CA ASN A 135 14.04 29.60 4.69
C ASN A 135 15.16 30.55 4.23
N GLU A 136 15.30 30.79 2.92
CA GLU A 136 16.24 31.76 2.38
C GLU A 136 15.91 33.18 2.82
N LEU A 137 14.65 33.60 2.71
CA LEU A 137 14.20 34.93 3.16
C LEU A 137 14.39 35.13 4.68
N LYS A 138 14.12 34.09 5.49
CA LYS A 138 14.37 34.14 6.94
C LYS A 138 15.85 34.29 7.27
N ARG A 139 16.74 33.62 6.52
CA ARG A 139 18.20 33.77 6.66
C ARG A 139 18.65 35.18 6.28
N ALA A 140 18.14 35.72 5.18
CA ALA A 140 18.46 37.08 4.71
C ALA A 140 17.98 38.18 5.68
N LYS A 141 16.86 37.97 6.38
CA LYS A 141 16.31 38.92 7.36
C LYS A 141 16.98 38.84 8.75
N ASN A 142 17.55 37.70 9.11
CA ASN A 142 18.25 37.48 10.39
C ASN A 142 19.77 37.80 10.31
N LEU A 143 20.24 38.30 9.17
CA LEU A 143 21.51 38.99 8.98
C LEU A 143 21.27 40.50 9.03
#